data_AF-A0A951L3R2-F1
#
_entry.id   AF-A0A951L3R2-F1
#
_cell.length_a   1.000
_cell.length_b   1.000
_cell.length_c   1.000
_cell.angle_alpha   90.00
_cell.angle_beta   90.00
_cell.angle_gamma   90.00
#
_symmetry.space_group_name_H-M   'P 1'
#
loop_
_entity.id
_entity.type
_entity.pdbx_description
1 polymer ?
#
loop_
_entity_poly.entity_id
_entity_poly.type
_entity_poly.pdbx_seq_one_letter_code
_entity_poly.pdbx_strand_id
1 'polypeptide(L)'
;MRSLFSHWSFVTLIAMVSLYYLLLLSNGTLQPFAPEMLDKVFDNMLIHLLHGEFTVDRDAIGFEAFTRDGRTYTYFGVFPA
;
A
#
# COMPACT_ATOMS: atom_id res chain seq x y z
N MET A 1 7.75 -27.54 36.61
CA MET A 1 6.43 -27.14 36.07
C MET A 1 6.61 -26.76 34.62
N ARG A 2 5.98 -27.52 33.71
CA ARG A 2 6.25 -27.51 32.27
C ARG A 2 5.68 -26.28 31.58
N SER A 3 6.47 -25.79 30.62
CA SER A 3 6.28 -24.70 29.65
C SER A 3 5.03 -24.82 28.74
N LEU A 4 3.84 -24.96 29.32
CA LEU A 4 2.58 -24.83 28.56
C LEU A 4 2.17 -23.35 28.38
N PHE A 5 2.66 -22.48 29.27
CA PHE A 5 2.36 -21.05 29.27
C PHE A 5 3.04 -20.27 28.12
N SER A 6 4.09 -20.82 27.51
CA SER A 6 4.88 -20.12 26.48
C SER A 6 4.28 -20.23 25.07
N HIS A 7 3.70 -21.37 24.70
CA HIS A 7 3.22 -21.57 23.32
C HIS A 7 1.86 -20.91 23.10
N TRP A 8 0.93 -21.05 24.05
CA TRP A 8 -0.40 -20.42 23.94
C TRP A 8 -0.31 -18.90 23.98
N SER A 9 0.50 -18.32 24.87
CA SER A 9 0.73 -16.87 24.91
C SER A 9 1.38 -16.35 23.62
N PHE A 10 2.35 -17.09 23.07
CA PHE A 10 2.96 -16.75 21.79
C PHE A 10 1.95 -16.75 20.64
N VAL A 11 1.09 -17.78 20.56
CA VAL A 11 0.01 -17.84 19.56
C VAL A 11 -0.98 -16.68 19.73
N THR A 12 -1.37 -16.37 20.97
CA THR A 12 -2.25 -15.21 21.24
C THR A 12 -1.60 -13.89 20.82
N LEU A 13 -0.32 -13.71 21.09
CA LEU A 13 0.43 -12.52 20.65
C LEU A 13 0.44 -12.41 19.12
N ILE A 14 0.80 -13.48 18.41
CA ILE A 14 0.80 -13.51 16.95
C ILE A 14 -0.59 -13.20 16.38
N ALA A 15 -1.64 -13.79 16.95
CA ALA A 15 -3.02 -13.54 16.52
C ALA A 15 -3.41 -12.06 16.68
N MET A 16 -3.07 -11.44 17.82
CA MET A 16 -3.34 -10.02 18.05
C MET A 16 -2.57 -9.12 17.07
N VAL A 17 -1.29 -9.41 16.83
CA VAL A 17 -0.45 -8.65 15.90
C VAL A 17 -0.96 -8.80 14.46
N SER A 18 -1.29 -10.02 14.04
CA SER A 18 -1.86 -10.27 12.71
C SER A 18 -3.19 -9.56 12.51
N LEU A 19 -4.09 -9.59 13.50
CA LEU A 19 -5.36 -8.88 13.42
C LEU A 19 -5.15 -7.37 13.33
N TYR A 20 -4.21 -6.83 14.12
CA TYR A 20 -3.84 -5.42 14.07
C TYR A 20 -3.32 -4.99 12.70
N TYR A 21 -2.38 -5.75 12.11
CA TYR A 21 -1.88 -5.45 10.77
C TYR A 21 -2.93 -5.63 9.68
N LEU A 22 -3.82 -6.62 9.81
CA LEU A 22 -4.93 -6.80 8.87
C LEU A 22 -5.90 -5.62 8.91
N LEU A 23 -6.18 -5.07 10.10
CA LEU A 23 -6.96 -3.84 10.23
C LEU A 23 -6.25 -2.64 9.58
N LEU A 24 -4.95 -2.48 9.76
CA LEU A 24 -4.18 -1.42 9.11
C LEU A 24 -4.19 -1.54 7.58
N LEU A 25 -3.96 -2.74 7.06
CA LEU A 25 -3.91 -3.00 5.61
C LEU A 25 -5.27 -2.82 4.92
N SER A 26 -6.36 -3.05 5.63
CA SER A 26 -7.73 -2.96 5.08
C SER A 26 -8.42 -1.64 5.39
N ASN A 27 -7.70 -0.64 5.92
CA ASN A 27 -8.29 0.62 6.39
C ASN A 27 -9.46 0.39 7.37
N GLY A 28 -9.40 -0.67 8.18
CA GLY A 28 -10.43 -1.07 9.14
C GLY A 28 -11.61 -1.86 8.57
N THR A 29 -11.65 -2.13 7.26
CA THR A 29 -12.78 -2.83 6.61
C THR A 29 -12.71 -4.35 6.70
N LEU A 30 -11.54 -4.91 7.04
CA LEU A 30 -11.24 -6.35 6.99
C LEU A 30 -11.42 -6.96 5.58
N GLN A 31 -11.38 -6.13 4.53
CA GLN A 31 -11.46 -6.56 3.13
C GLN A 31 -10.10 -6.39 2.44
N PRO A 32 -9.15 -7.34 2.60
CA PRO A 32 -7.78 -7.18 2.11
C PRO A 32 -7.63 -7.16 0.58
N PHE A 33 -8.70 -7.48 -0.16
CA PHE A 33 -8.72 -7.53 -1.63
C PHE A 33 -9.74 -6.56 -2.23
N ALA A 34 -10.25 -5.61 -1.45
CA ALA A 34 -11.09 -4.55 -1.99
C ALA A 34 -10.24 -3.65 -2.92
N PRO A 35 -10.84 -3.09 -3.99
CA PRO A 35 -10.18 -2.06 -4.77
C PRO A 35 -9.81 -0.86 -3.87
N GLU A 36 -8.55 -0.47 -3.91
CA GLU A 36 -8.05 0.71 -3.21
C GLU A 36 -8.00 1.92 -4.14
N MET A 37 -8.08 3.12 -3.58
CA MET A 37 -8.21 4.36 -4.36
C MET A 37 -7.02 4.61 -5.31
N LEU A 38 -5.83 4.08 -4.98
CA LEU A 38 -4.58 4.28 -5.72
C LEU A 38 -4.02 2.96 -6.32
N ASP A 39 -4.88 1.96 -6.54
CA ASP A 39 -4.51 0.61 -6.98
C ASP A 39 -3.68 0.57 -8.28
N LYS A 40 -3.90 1.53 -9.19
CA LYS A 40 -3.28 1.59 -10.54
C LYS A 40 -2.09 2.55 -10.65
N VAL A 41 -1.71 3.22 -9.56
CA VAL A 41 -0.67 4.26 -9.61
C VAL A 41 0.66 3.69 -10.11
N PHE A 42 1.07 2.53 -9.59
CA PHE A 42 2.34 1.92 -9.97
C PHE A 42 2.35 1.37 -11.40
N ASP A 43 1.23 0.80 -11.85
CA ASP A 43 1.07 0.37 -13.25
C ASP A 43 1.19 1.57 -14.21
N ASN A 44 0.56 2.70 -13.86
CA ASN A 44 0.65 3.93 -14.64
C ASN A 44 2.09 4.47 -14.68
N MET A 45 2.76 4.55 -13.52
CA MET A 45 4.17 4.93 -13.44
C MET A 45 5.06 4.03 -14.30
N LEU A 46 4.84 2.71 -14.27
CA LEU A 46 5.62 1.77 -15.06
C LEU A 46 5.44 2.03 -16.55
N ILE A 47 4.20 2.26 -17.01
CA ILE A 47 3.93 2.61 -18.41
C ILE A 47 4.66 3.90 -18.80
N HIS A 48 4.63 4.94 -17.97
CA HIS A 48 5.32 6.19 -18.25
C HIS A 48 6.84 6.00 -18.26
N LEU A 49 7.37 5.21 -17.33
CA LEU A 49 8.79 4.89 -17.25
C LEU A 49 9.29 4.11 -18.47
N LEU A 50 8.47 3.20 -19.01
CA LEU A 50 8.78 2.49 -20.26
C LEU A 50 8.88 3.44 -21.46
N HIS A 51 8.23 4.60 -21.40
CA HIS A 51 8.37 5.68 -22.38
C HIS A 51 9.48 6.69 -22.02
N GLY A 52 10.22 6.48 -20.93
CA GLY A 52 11.25 7.39 -20.43
C GLY A 52 10.71 8.61 -19.70
N GLU A 53 9.44 8.58 -19.28
CA GLU A 53 8.79 9.67 -18.54
C GLU A 53 8.70 9.36 -17.04
N PHE A 54 8.91 10.40 -16.21
CA PHE A 54 8.75 10.34 -14.75
C PHE A 54 7.45 11.02 -14.28
N THR A 55 6.48 11.11 -15.19
CA THR A 55 5.15 11.67 -14.94
C THR A 55 4.20 10.56 -14.51
N VAL A 56 3.03 10.96 -14.01
CA VAL A 56 1.93 10.05 -13.67
C VAL A 56 0.62 10.71 -14.09
N ASP A 57 -0.37 9.94 -14.53
CA ASP A 57 -1.67 10.48 -14.87
C ASP A 57 -2.41 10.99 -13.62
N ARG A 58 -3.05 12.16 -13.74
CA ARG A 58 -3.82 12.80 -12.67
C ARG A 58 -4.90 11.87 -12.11
N ASP A 59 -5.56 11.12 -12.99
CA ASP A 59 -6.65 10.21 -12.62
C ASP A 59 -6.15 8.97 -11.88
N ALA A 60 -4.88 8.57 -12.08
CA ALA A 60 -4.28 7.46 -11.35
C ALA A 60 -3.87 7.88 -9.93
N ILE A 61 -3.19 9.03 -9.77
CA ILE A 61 -2.60 9.47 -8.48
C ILE A 61 -3.59 10.26 -7.59
N GLY A 62 -4.70 10.75 -8.14
CA GLY A 62 -5.76 11.40 -7.38
C GLY A 62 -5.29 12.63 -6.61
N PHE A 63 -5.55 12.67 -5.30
CA PHE A 63 -5.23 13.85 -4.48
C PHE A 63 -3.73 14.00 -4.17
N GLU A 64 -2.92 12.98 -4.40
CA GLU A 64 -1.47 13.02 -4.15
C GLU A 64 -0.67 13.66 -5.30
N ALA A 65 -1.36 14.11 -6.35
CA ALA A 65 -0.74 14.70 -7.53
C ALA A 65 -0.21 16.11 -7.29
N PHE A 66 0.96 16.38 -7.85
CA PHE A 66 1.54 17.71 -8.00
C PHE A 66 1.65 18.06 -9.47
N THR A 67 1.01 19.15 -9.89
CA THR A 67 1.10 19.64 -11.27
C THR A 67 2.15 20.74 -11.38
N ARG A 68 3.11 20.56 -12.27
CA ARG A 68 4.16 21.54 -12.58
C ARG A 68 4.41 21.56 -14.08
N ASP A 69 4.42 22.75 -14.67
CA ASP A 69 4.67 22.96 -16.11
C ASP A 69 3.75 22.11 -17.01
N GLY A 70 2.47 21.96 -16.62
CA GLY A 70 1.47 21.17 -17.34
C GLY A 70 1.62 19.65 -17.22
N ARG A 71 2.61 19.16 -16.46
CA ARG A 71 2.84 17.74 -16.20
C ARG A 71 2.47 17.39 -14.77
N THR A 72 1.99 16.17 -14.58
CA THR A 72 1.62 15.66 -13.27
C THR A 72 2.70 14.75 -12.73
N TYR A 73 3.06 14.98 -11.47
CA TYR A 73 4.11 14.29 -10.74
C TYR A 73 3.57 13.82 -9.38
N THR A 74 4.34 12.96 -8.75
CA THR A 74 4.17 12.55 -7.36
C THR A 74 5.50 12.71 -6.62
N TYR A 75 5.45 12.67 -5.29
CA TYR A 75 6.61 12.75 -4.42
C TYR A 75 7.31 11.39 -4.20
N PHE A 76 6.68 10.29 -4.62
CA PHE A 76 7.22 8.94 -4.55
C PHE A 76 7.43 8.35 -5.95
N GLY A 77 8.27 7.33 -6.06
CA GLY A 77 8.53 6.62 -7.32
C GLY A 77 7.98 5.20 -7.30
N VAL A 78 8.32 4.42 -8.33
CA VAL A 78 7.88 3.02 -8.47
C VAL A 78 8.50 2.08 -7.42
N PHE A 79 9.51 2.52 -6.68
CA PHE A 79 10.19 1.71 -5.66
C PHE A 79 9.68 2.11 -4.26
N PRO A 80 9.32 1.16 -3.37
CA PRO A 80 9.49 -0.29 -3.45
C PRO A 80 8.17 -1.03 -3.72
N ALA A 81 7.41 -0.63 -4.75
CA ALA A 81 6.14 -1.29 -5.09
C ALA A 81 6.27 -2.81 -5.23
#